data_AF-A0AAV3UAQ9-F1
#
_entry.id   AF-A0AAV3UAQ9-F1
#
_cell.length_a   1.000
_cell.length_b   1.000
_cell.length_c   1.000
_cell.angle_alpha   90.00
_cell.angle_beta   90.00
_cell.angle_gamma   90.00
#
_symmetry.space_group_name_H-M   'P 1'
#
loop_
_entity.id
_entity.type
_entity.pdbx_description
1 polymer ?
#
loop_
_entity_poly.entity_id
_entity_poly.type
_entity_poly.pdbx_seq_one_letter_code
_entity_poly.pdbx_strand_id
1 'polypeptide(L)'
;MFVKAVITGQFSIMLVLYFLLGIAKMPETVNEGINDLVLHATGYCIAVFSAYLLVQRMSKMWVLLTVLWLFSLLVELVQHALPWRSFSVLDLMANGSGILLGFLLVSASQPLLDRLIGWCRLSVASAVAAR
;
A
#
# COMPACT_ATOMS: atom_id res chain seq x y z
N MET A 1 19.11 -12.59 2.25
CA MET A 1 17.75 -13.19 2.18
C MET A 1 16.80 -12.55 3.19
N PHE A 2 17.22 -12.32 4.43
CA PHE A 2 16.43 -11.70 5.51
C PHE A 2 15.70 -10.39 5.13
N VAL A 3 16.39 -9.36 4.64
CA VAL A 3 15.76 -8.06 4.32
C VAL A 3 14.63 -8.17 3.28
N LYS A 4 14.82 -9.00 2.24
CA LYS A 4 13.78 -9.25 1.23
C LYS A 4 12.56 -9.95 1.85
N ALA A 5 12.79 -10.89 2.76
CA ALA A 5 11.70 -11.57 3.48
C ALA A 5 10.92 -10.59 4.37
N VAL A 6 11.60 -9.68 5.07
CA VAL A 6 10.95 -8.63 5.89
C VAL A 6 10.09 -7.71 5.01
N ILE A 7 10.62 -7.22 3.89
CA ILE A 7 9.87 -6.34 2.97
C ILE A 7 8.66 -7.06 2.37
N THR A 8 8.85 -8.30 1.92
CA THR A 8 7.75 -9.11 1.38
C THR A 8 6.69 -9.37 2.44
N GLY A 9 7.12 -9.75 3.65
CA GLY A 9 6.24 -10.00 4.78
C GLY A 9 5.44 -8.75 5.17
N GLN A 10 6.07 -7.58 5.23
CA GLN A 10 5.36 -6.32 5.44
C GLN A 10 4.27 -6.14 4.38
N PHE A 11 4.61 -6.29 3.09
CA PHE A 11 3.69 -5.95 2.00
C PHE A 11 2.47 -6.87 2.04
N SER A 12 2.71 -8.17 2.25
CA SER A 12 1.67 -9.16 2.44
C SER A 12 0.80 -8.86 3.66
N ILE A 13 1.39 -8.54 4.81
CA ILE A 13 0.64 -8.20 6.04
C ILE A 13 -0.24 -6.97 5.80
N MET A 14 0.28 -5.94 5.13
CA MET A 14 -0.48 -4.73 4.80
C MET A 14 -1.70 -5.06 3.93
N LEU A 15 -1.56 -5.88 2.88
CA LEU A 15 -2.70 -6.29 2.06
C LEU A 15 -3.73 -7.08 2.88
N VAL A 16 -3.29 -7.99 3.73
CA VAL A 16 -4.19 -8.73 4.63
C VAL A 16 -4.94 -7.76 5.56
N LEU A 17 -4.25 -6.80 6.17
CA LEU A 17 -4.87 -5.80 7.02
C LEU A 17 -5.89 -4.95 6.25
N TYR A 18 -5.57 -4.52 5.03
CA TYR A 18 -6.49 -3.72 4.22
C TYR A 18 -7.74 -4.52 3.86
N PHE A 19 -7.58 -5.80 3.52
CA PHE A 19 -8.71 -6.69 3.27
C PHE A 19 -9.58 -6.84 4.52
N LEU A 20 -8.99 -7.20 5.66
CA LEU A 20 -9.71 -7.43 6.91
C LEU A 20 -10.45 -6.18 7.40
N LEU A 21 -9.80 -5.01 7.34
CA LEU A 21 -10.40 -3.74 7.74
C LEU A 21 -11.48 -3.28 6.75
N GLY A 22 -11.28 -3.52 5.46
CA GLY A 22 -12.27 -3.19 4.42
C GLY A 22 -13.59 -3.96 4.59
N ILE A 23 -13.52 -5.26 4.93
CA ILE A 23 -14.72 -6.09 5.09
C ILE A 23 -15.33 -6.03 6.50
N ALA A 24 -14.60 -5.47 7.48
CA ALA A 24 -15.04 -5.40 8.86
C ALA A 24 -16.36 -4.62 8.98
N LYS A 25 -17.24 -5.09 9.88
CA LYS A 25 -18.43 -4.38 10.29
C LYS A 25 -18.03 -3.24 11.23
N MET A 26 -18.23 -2.00 10.80
CA MET A 26 -17.95 -0.83 11.63
C MET A 26 -19.08 -0.61 12.66
N PRO A 27 -18.77 -0.05 13.84
CA PRO A 27 -19.81 0.43 14.75
C PRO A 27 -20.63 1.53 14.09
N GLU A 28 -21.94 1.58 14.36
CA GLU A 28 -22.88 2.58 13.79
C GLU A 28 -22.51 4.03 14.16
N THR A 29 -21.62 4.23 15.11
CA THR A 29 -21.14 5.55 15.56
C THR A 29 -20.02 6.13 14.69
N VAL A 30 -19.44 5.35 13.77
CA VAL A 30 -18.39 5.82 12.87
C VAL A 30 -19.06 6.45 11.64
N ASN A 31 -18.85 7.75 11.45
CA ASN A 31 -19.47 8.49 10.37
C ASN A 31 -18.77 8.15 9.03
N GLU A 32 -19.46 7.44 8.15
CA GLU A 32 -19.02 7.18 6.78
C GLU A 32 -19.06 8.49 5.98
N GLY A 33 -17.91 8.95 5.48
CA GLY A 33 -17.81 10.27 4.87
C GLY A 33 -16.40 10.62 4.41
N ILE A 34 -16.04 11.90 4.39
CA ILE A 34 -14.74 12.38 3.87
C ILE A 34 -13.55 11.69 4.56
N ASN A 35 -13.64 11.43 5.86
CA ASN A 35 -12.58 10.75 6.61
C ASN A 35 -12.29 9.34 6.07
N ASP A 36 -13.33 8.65 5.58
CA ASP A 36 -13.21 7.33 4.99
C ASP A 36 -12.52 7.41 3.62
N LEU A 37 -12.95 8.33 2.75
CA LEU A 37 -12.30 8.57 1.46
C LEU A 37 -10.83 8.99 1.61
N VAL A 38 -10.51 9.82 2.61
CA VAL A 38 -9.13 10.19 2.92
C VAL A 38 -8.34 8.98 3.41
N LEU A 39 -8.92 8.10 4.23
CA LEU A 39 -8.28 6.86 4.67
C LEU A 39 -7.99 5.93 3.48
N HIS A 40 -8.93 5.78 2.56
CA HIS A 40 -8.77 5.02 1.32
C HIS A 40 -7.60 5.58 0.48
N ALA A 41 -7.62 6.88 0.19
CA ALA A 41 -6.57 7.52 -0.61
C ALA A 41 -5.19 7.46 0.07
N THR A 42 -5.11 7.75 1.37
CA THR A 42 -3.84 7.72 2.10
C THR A 42 -3.31 6.29 2.28
N GLY A 43 -4.18 5.33 2.56
CA GLY A 43 -3.83 3.91 2.66
C GLY A 43 -3.23 3.38 1.36
N TYR A 44 -3.85 3.66 0.21
CA TYR A 44 -3.31 3.24 -1.08
C TYR A 44 -2.08 4.03 -1.51
N CYS A 45 -1.94 5.29 -1.12
CA CYS A 45 -0.70 6.05 -1.29
C CYS A 45 0.47 5.37 -0.56
N ILE A 46 0.28 5.01 0.71
CA ILE A 46 1.28 4.26 1.52
C ILE A 46 1.58 2.89 0.88
N ALA A 47 0.57 2.21 0.35
CA ALA A 47 0.76 0.92 -0.31
C ALA A 47 1.70 1.00 -1.51
N VAL A 48 1.72 2.12 -2.24
CA VAL A 48 2.66 2.33 -3.35
C VAL A 48 4.10 2.50 -2.85
N PHE A 49 4.34 3.16 -1.72
CA PHE A 49 5.67 3.20 -1.12
C PHE A 49 6.15 1.82 -0.72
N SER A 50 5.27 1.02 -0.09
CA SER A 50 5.62 -0.37 0.26
C SER A 50 5.92 -1.22 -0.99
N ALA A 51 5.09 -1.08 -2.04
CA ALA A 51 5.33 -1.73 -3.33
C ALA A 51 6.69 -1.33 -3.92
N TYR A 52 7.07 -0.04 -3.83
CA TYR A 52 8.38 0.42 -4.28
C TYR A 52 9.53 -0.24 -3.51
N LEU A 53 9.42 -0.39 -2.19
CA LEU A 53 10.46 -1.06 -1.39
C LEU A 53 10.67 -2.52 -1.83
N LEU A 54 9.63 -3.18 -2.35
CA LEU A 54 9.69 -4.55 -2.86
C LEU A 54 10.45 -4.65 -4.18
N VAL A 55 10.19 -3.75 -5.14
CA VAL A 55 10.77 -3.84 -6.50
C VAL A 55 12.01 -2.96 -6.71
N GLN A 56 12.10 -1.84 -6.00
CA GLN A 56 13.17 -0.82 -6.05
C GLN A 56 13.55 -0.43 -7.49
N ARG A 57 12.55 -0.40 -8.36
CA ARG A 57 12.72 -0.15 -9.79
C ARG A 57 11.43 0.35 -10.39
N MET A 58 11.43 1.61 -10.82
CA MET A 58 10.26 2.28 -11.40
C MET A 58 9.67 1.54 -12.60
N SER A 59 10.50 0.93 -13.45
CA SER A 59 10.01 0.19 -14.62
C SER A 59 9.15 -1.04 -14.26
N LYS A 60 9.23 -1.54 -13.03
CA LYS A 60 8.43 -2.67 -12.54
C LYS A 60 7.22 -2.24 -11.71
N MET A 61 7.11 -0.95 -11.38
CA MET A 61 6.04 -0.43 -10.53
C MET A 61 4.67 -0.65 -11.18
N TRP A 62 4.55 -0.51 -12.50
CA TRP A 62 3.29 -0.69 -13.23
C TRP A 62 2.57 -1.99 -12.88
N VAL A 63 3.31 -3.11 -12.77
CA VAL A 63 2.72 -4.41 -12.38
C VAL A 63 2.12 -4.33 -10.98
N LEU A 64 2.82 -3.71 -10.02
CA LEU A 64 2.32 -3.59 -8.65
C LEU A 64 1.20 -2.55 -8.52
N LEU A 65 1.21 -1.47 -9.29
CA LEU A 65 0.10 -0.52 -9.32
C LEU A 65 -1.17 -1.20 -9.84
N THR A 66 -1.05 -2.00 -10.91
CA THR A 66 -2.16 -2.82 -11.42
C THR A 66 -2.64 -3.83 -10.39
N VAL A 67 -1.73 -4.51 -9.69
CA VAL A 67 -2.10 -5.43 -8.60
C VAL A 67 -2.83 -4.70 -7.48
N LEU A 68 -2.37 -3.53 -7.04
CA LEU A 68 -3.04 -2.75 -6.00
C LEU A 68 -4.43 -2.28 -6.42
N TRP A 69 -4.60 -1.83 -7.66
CA TRP A 69 -5.90 -1.41 -8.18
C TRP A 69 -6.88 -2.58 -8.35
N LEU A 70 -6.40 -3.71 -8.88
CA LEU A 70 -7.23 -4.92 -8.97
C LEU A 70 -7.57 -5.47 -7.59
N PHE A 71 -6.64 -5.38 -6.63
CA PHE A 71 -6.90 -5.74 -5.25
C PHE A 71 -7.94 -4.83 -4.61
N SER A 72 -7.90 -3.52 -4.84
CA SER A 72 -8.94 -2.59 -4.35
C SER A 72 -10.31 -2.91 -4.94
N LEU A 73 -10.36 -3.18 -6.24
CA LEU A 73 -11.60 -3.58 -6.91
C LEU A 73 -12.13 -4.90 -6.34
N LEU A 74 -11.25 -5.88 -6.07
CA LEU A 74 -11.65 -7.13 -5.44
C LEU A 74 -12.27 -6.92 -4.06
N VAL A 75 -11.69 -6.03 -3.24
CA VAL A 75 -12.25 -5.69 -1.92
C VAL A 75 -13.65 -5.11 -2.04
N GLU A 76 -13.88 -4.17 -2.96
CA GLU A 76 -15.21 -3.59 -3.23
C GLU A 76 -16.23 -4.64 -3.70
N LEU A 77 -15.80 -5.57 -4.57
CA LEU A 77 -16.65 -6.66 -5.03
C LEU A 77 -17.02 -7.62 -3.88
N VAL A 78 -16.10 -7.88 -2.95
CA VAL A 78 -16.39 -8.66 -1.75
C VAL A 78 -17.33 -7.89 -0.82
N GLN A 79 -17.12 -6.59 -0.62
CA GLN A 79 -18.00 -5.73 0.17
C GLN A 79 -19.42 -5.70 -0.37
N HIS A 80 -19.60 -5.72 -1.70
CA HIS A 80 -20.93 -5.83 -2.32
C HIS A 80 -21.72 -7.06 -1.88
N ALA A 81 -21.03 -8.17 -1.57
CA ALA A 81 -21.65 -9.41 -1.12
C ALA A 81 -21.94 -9.44 0.39
N LEU A 82 -21.51 -8.42 1.16
CA LEU A 82 -21.68 -8.36 2.61
C LEU A 82 -22.90 -7.48 2.96
N PRO A 83 -23.78 -7.90 3.87
CA PRO A 83 -25.02 -7.16 4.17
C PRO A 83 -24.80 -5.86 4.97
N TRP A 84 -23.59 -5.66 5.52
CA TRP A 84 -23.21 -4.46 6.28
C TRP A 84 -22.20 -3.58 5.54
N ARG A 85 -21.91 -3.86 4.27
CA ARG A 85 -21.10 -3.02 3.39
C ARG A 85 -21.83 -2.83 2.07
N SER A 86 -21.41 -1.84 1.30
CA SER A 86 -21.91 -1.58 -0.04
C SER A 86 -20.74 -1.42 -0.98
N PHE A 87 -21.00 -1.63 -2.27
CA PHE A 87 -20.03 -1.28 -3.30
C PHE A 87 -19.99 0.23 -3.45
N SER A 88 -18.81 0.84 -3.40
CA SER A 88 -18.64 2.29 -3.51
C SER A 88 -17.70 2.64 -4.66
N VAL A 89 -18.26 3.27 -5.69
CA VAL A 89 -17.45 3.85 -6.77
C VAL A 89 -16.52 4.95 -6.24
N LEU A 90 -16.97 5.70 -5.24
CA LEU A 90 -16.18 6.76 -4.62
C LEU A 90 -14.95 6.19 -3.90
N ASP A 91 -15.09 5.06 -3.22
CA ASP A 91 -13.98 4.41 -2.51
C ASP A 91 -12.98 3.83 -3.54
N LEU A 92 -13.48 3.23 -4.63
CA LEU A 92 -12.63 2.81 -5.74
C LEU A 92 -11.86 3.97 -6.38
N MET A 93 -12.48 5.14 -6.53
CA MET A 93 -11.82 6.35 -7.01
C MET A 93 -10.82 6.91 -6.00
N ALA A 94 -11.14 6.88 -4.70
CA ALA A 94 -10.23 7.27 -3.63
C ALA A 94 -8.99 6.36 -3.61
N ASN A 95 -9.17 5.05 -3.70
CA ASN A 95 -8.10 4.06 -3.83
C ASN A 95 -7.22 4.37 -5.06
N GLY A 96 -7.83 4.55 -6.24
CA GLY A 96 -7.13 4.88 -7.47
C GLY A 96 -6.34 6.20 -7.40
N SER A 97 -6.93 7.24 -6.79
CA SER A 97 -6.25 8.52 -6.60
C SER A 97 -5.07 8.42 -5.61
N GLY A 98 -5.23 7.61 -4.56
CA GLY A 98 -4.14 7.24 -3.64
C GLY A 98 -2.99 6.54 -4.35
N ILE A 99 -3.28 5.54 -5.19
CA ILE A 99 -2.28 4.84 -6.02
C ILE A 99 -1.55 5.82 -6.93
N LEU A 100 -2.28 6.70 -7.63
CA LEU A 100 -1.69 7.68 -8.53
C LEU A 100 -0.80 8.67 -7.77
N LEU A 101 -1.30 9.24 -6.66
CA LEU A 101 -0.53 10.16 -5.82
C LEU A 101 0.73 9.49 -5.28
N GLY A 102 0.61 8.28 -4.73
CA GLY A 102 1.74 7.51 -4.23
C GLY A 102 2.79 7.26 -5.31
N PHE A 103 2.35 6.94 -6.54
CA PHE A 103 3.27 6.75 -7.67
C PHE A 103 4.00 8.04 -8.04
N LEU A 104 3.29 9.17 -8.09
CA LEU A 104 3.91 10.47 -8.36
C LEU A 104 4.93 10.85 -7.28
N LEU A 105 4.58 10.65 -6.01
CA LEU A 105 5.49 10.94 -4.89
C LEU A 105 6.71 10.03 -4.88
N VAL A 106 6.55 8.72 -5.12
CA VAL A 106 7.67 7.79 -5.25
C VAL A 106 8.55 8.18 -6.45
N SER A 107 7.95 8.54 -7.59
CA SER A 107 8.70 8.98 -8.78
C SER A 107 9.52 10.22 -8.49
N ALA A 108 8.93 11.22 -7.83
CA ALA A 108 9.60 12.46 -7.47
C ALA A 108 10.70 12.27 -6.41
N SER A 109 10.48 11.36 -5.46
CA SER A 109 11.42 11.08 -4.36
C SER A 109 12.41 9.95 -4.65
N GLN A 110 12.35 9.32 -5.82
CA GLN A 110 13.14 8.14 -6.17
C GLN A 110 14.65 8.29 -5.89
N PRO A 111 15.33 9.40 -6.28
CA PRO A 111 16.76 9.54 -6.02
C PRO A 111 17.11 9.58 -4.53
N LEU A 112 16.22 10.15 -3.71
CA LEU A 112 16.38 10.19 -2.27
C LEU A 112 16.13 8.81 -1.65
N LEU A 113 15.07 8.11 -2.07
CA LEU A 113 14.76 6.76 -1.62
C LEU A 113 15.90 5.79 -1.91
N ASP A 114 16.47 5.84 -3.12
CA ASP A 114 17.58 4.96 -3.53
C ASP A 114 18.83 5.23 -2.69
N ARG A 115 19.11 6.50 -2.36
CA ARG A 115 20.19 6.86 -1.44
C ARG A 115 19.94 6.31 -0.04
N LEU A 116 18.76 6.53 0.54
CA LEU A 116 18.43 6.06 1.88
C LEU A 116 18.53 4.53 1.98
N ILE A 117 18.00 3.81 0.99
CA ILE A 117 18.09 2.35 0.92
C ILE A 117 19.55 1.90 0.82
N GLY A 118 20.37 2.59 0.02
CA GLY A 118 21.81 2.34 -0.09
C GLY A 118 22.54 2.51 1.25
N TRP A 119 22.28 3.62 1.94
CA TRP A 119 22.84 3.89 3.27
C TRP A 119 22.46 2.81 4.28
N CYS A 120 21.19 2.42 4.37
CA CYS A 120 20.74 1.36 5.27
C CYS A 120 21.46 0.03 5.00
N ARG A 121 21.67 -0.33 3.73
CA ARG A 121 22.40 -1.56 3.37
C ARG A 121 23.85 -1.53 3.83
N LEU A 122 24.54 -0.40 3.64
CA LEU A 122 25.92 -0.23 4.06
C LEU A 122 26.07 -0.28 5.59
N SER A 123 25.19 0.41 6.32
CA SER A 123 25.19 0.40 7.80
C SER A 123 24.91 -0.99 8.38
N VAL A 124 24.03 -1.77 7.77
CA VAL A 124 23.78 -3.16 8.20
C VAL A 124 24.99 -4.05 7.88
N ALA A 125 25.61 -3.89 6.70
CA ALA A 125 26.78 -4.67 6.32
C ALA A 125 27.97 -4.41 7.26
N SER A 126 28.23 -3.16 7.63
CA SER A 126 29.30 -2.82 8.57
C SER A 126 29.04 -3.36 9.97
N ALA A 127 27.80 -3.32 10.46
CA ALA A 127 27.42 -3.86 11.76
C ALA A 127 27.56 -5.39 11.84
N VAL A 128 27.34 -6.10 10.73
CA VAL A 128 27.54 -7.56 10.66
C VAL A 128 29.03 -7.90 10.57
N ALA A 129 29.83 -7.14 9.80
CA ALA A 129 31.26 -7.38 9.67
C ALA A 129 32.08 -7.08 10.93
N ALA A 130 31.55 -6.26 11.84
CA ALA A 130 32.17 -5.95 13.13
C ALA A 130 31.85 -6.97 14.25
N ARG A 131 31.06 -8.02 13.95
CA ARG A 131 30.74 -9.14 14.86
C ARG A 131 31.54 -10.37 14.47
#